data_AF-A0A952ERP3-F1
#
_entry.id   AF-A0A952ERP3-F1
#
_cell.length_a   1.000
_cell.length_b   1.000
_cell.length_c   1.000
_cell.angle_alpha   90.00
_cell.angle_beta   90.00
_cell.angle_gamma   90.00
#
_symmetry.space_group_name_H-M   'P 1'
#
loop_
_entity.id
_entity.type
_entity.pdbx_description
1 polymer ?
#
loop_
_entity_poly.entity_id
_entity_poly.type
_entity_poly.pdbx_seq_one_letter_code
_entity_poly.pdbx_strand_id
1 'polypeptide(L)'
;MRILGIETTCDETAAAVVERDASGRGRILSNEVLSQIEDHAAYGGVVPEIAARAHVEVMDLLVKRALASAGVALTEIDAIAAAAGPGLIGGVMVGLTTAKALALVAKKPFLAVNHLEAHALSPRLTDGVAFPYLLLLASGGHTQLLVVKGVDDYL
;
A
#
# COMPACT_ATOMS: atom_id res chain seq x y z
N MET A 1 -8.62 -13.68 -7.71
CA MET A 1 -9.10 -12.39 -7.18
C MET A 1 -8.05 -11.33 -7.46
N ARG A 2 -8.42 -10.10 -7.83
CA ARG A 2 -7.50 -8.98 -8.09
C ARG A 2 -7.80 -7.83 -7.15
N ILE A 3 -6.76 -7.33 -6.49
CA ILE A 3 -6.87 -6.27 -5.49
C ILE A 3 -6.04 -5.09 -5.97
N LEU A 4 -6.64 -3.90 -6.00
CA LEU A 4 -5.92 -2.64 -6.17
C LEU A 4 -5.52 -2.13 -4.78
N GLY A 5 -4.22 -2.02 -4.49
CA GLY A 5 -3.67 -1.45 -3.27
C GLY A 5 -3.18 -0.01 -3.48
N ILE A 6 -3.37 0.84 -2.47
CA ILE A 6 -2.91 2.23 -2.42
C ILE A 6 -2.12 2.48 -1.12
N GLU A 7 -0.96 3.12 -1.23
CA GLU A 7 -0.07 3.44 -0.12
C GLU A 7 0.42 4.90 -0.23
N THR A 8 0.20 5.67 0.84
CA THR A 8 0.46 7.12 0.95
C THR A 8 0.75 7.54 2.40
N THR A 9 1.29 6.65 3.23
CA THR A 9 1.47 6.87 4.68
C THR A 9 2.62 7.82 5.02
N CYS A 10 3.60 8.01 4.13
CA CYS A 10 4.77 8.84 4.38
C CYS A 10 5.10 9.75 3.18
N ASP A 11 6.18 9.50 2.45
CA ASP A 11 6.72 10.32 1.37
C ASP A 11 6.75 9.58 0.01
N GLU A 12 6.10 8.43 -0.05
CA GLU A 12 5.97 7.60 -1.24
C GLU A 12 4.50 7.48 -1.61
N THR A 13 4.18 7.74 -2.87
CA THR A 13 2.85 7.49 -3.43
C THR A 13 2.92 6.21 -4.24
N ALA A 14 2.14 5.20 -3.86
CA ALA A 14 2.17 3.93 -4.56
C ALA A 14 0.78 3.39 -4.87
N ALA A 15 0.70 2.68 -6.00
CA ALA A 15 -0.45 1.90 -6.39
C ALA A 15 0.00 0.58 -7.01
N ALA A 16 -0.63 -0.52 -6.62
CA ALA A 16 -0.27 -1.86 -7.08
C ALA A 16 -1.51 -2.70 -7.37
N VAL A 17 -1.43 -3.60 -8.35
CA VAL A 17 -2.44 -4.63 -8.56
C VAL A 17 -1.84 -5.98 -8.19
N VAL A 18 -2.46 -6.68 -7.25
CA VAL A 18 -2.06 -8.03 -6.82
C VAL A 18 -3.18 -9.00 -7.15
N GLU A 19 -2.83 -10.10 -7.82
CA GLU A 19 -3.72 -11.21 -8.09
C GLU A 19 -3.48 -12.36 -7.11
N ARG A 20 -4.53 -12.87 -6.51
CA ARG A 20 -4.54 -14.10 -5.74
C ARG A 20 -5.19 -15.21 -6.55
N ASP A 21 -4.44 -16.27 -6.81
CA ASP A 21 -4.94 -17.45 -7.51
C ASP A 21 -5.77 -18.37 -6.59
N ALA A 22 -6.33 -19.45 -7.17
CA ALA A 22 -7.17 -20.40 -6.43
C ALA A 22 -6.40 -21.22 -5.37
N SER A 23 -5.07 -21.36 -5.51
CA SER A 23 -4.20 -21.98 -4.51
C SER A 23 -3.93 -21.06 -3.32
N GLY A 24 -4.27 -19.79 -3.45
CA GLY A 24 -4.06 -18.76 -2.45
C GLY A 24 -2.74 -18.02 -2.57
N ARG A 25 -1.96 -18.28 -3.63
CA ARG A 25 -0.70 -17.58 -3.92
C ARG A 25 -0.98 -16.20 -4.50
N GLY A 26 -0.25 -15.20 -4.01
CA GLY A 26 -0.26 -13.85 -4.54
C GLY A 26 0.74 -13.67 -5.69
N ARG A 27 0.36 -12.90 -6.71
CA ARG A 27 1.21 -12.47 -7.83
C ARG A 27 1.03 -10.98 -8.03
N ILE A 28 2.15 -10.25 -8.02
CA ILE A 28 2.18 -8.81 -8.32
C ILE A 28 2.01 -8.64 -9.84
N LEU A 29 0.93 -8.01 -10.27
CA LEU A 29 0.69 -7.68 -11.68
C LEU A 29 1.25 -6.31 -12.05
N SER A 30 1.24 -5.38 -11.10
CA SER A 30 1.88 -4.07 -11.22
C SER A 30 2.26 -3.53 -9.84
N ASN A 31 3.28 -2.67 -9.80
CA ASN A 31 3.74 -1.98 -8.60
C ASN A 31 4.35 -0.64 -9.00
N GLU A 32 3.54 0.41 -9.00
CA GLU A 32 3.97 1.76 -9.36
C GLU A 32 4.25 2.56 -8.10
N VAL A 33 5.43 3.17 -8.02
CA VAL A 33 5.89 3.95 -6.86
C VAL A 33 6.48 5.26 -7.34
N LEU A 34 6.08 6.36 -6.71
CA LEU A 34 6.69 7.68 -6.87
C LEU A 34 7.19 8.14 -5.50
N SER A 35 8.50 8.33 -5.39
CA SER A 35 9.17 8.80 -4.18
C SER A 35 9.36 10.33 -4.23
N GLN A 36 9.18 10.99 -3.08
CA GLN A 36 9.32 12.44 -2.93
C GLN A 36 10.66 12.85 -2.29
N ILE A 37 11.65 11.96 -2.24
CA ILE A 37 12.94 12.21 -1.56
C ILE A 37 13.57 13.56 -1.96
N GLU A 38 13.53 13.91 -3.24
CA GLU A 38 14.10 15.17 -3.75
C GLU A 38 13.36 16.41 -3.20
N ASP A 39 12.04 16.34 -3.03
CA ASP A 39 11.22 17.43 -2.50
C ASP A 39 11.51 17.72 -1.02
N HIS A 40 11.93 16.69 -0.28
CA HIS A 40 12.23 16.77 1.15
C HIS A 40 13.72 17.03 1.45
N ALA A 41 14.60 16.90 0.45
CA ALA A 41 16.05 16.94 0.63
C ALA A 41 16.56 18.24 1.28
N ALA A 42 15.98 19.39 0.92
CA ALA A 42 16.36 20.70 1.46
C ALA A 42 16.02 20.87 2.96
N TYR A 43 15.14 20.03 3.51
CA TYR A 43 14.63 20.14 4.87
C TYR A 43 15.25 19.12 5.83
N GLY A 44 16.04 18.16 5.32
CA GLY A 44 16.70 17.13 6.12
C GLY A 44 15.74 16.09 6.74
N GLY A 45 14.49 16.04 6.26
CA GLY A 45 13.45 15.13 6.74
C GLY A 45 12.12 15.39 6.04
N VAL A 46 11.19 14.45 6.19
CA VAL A 46 9.86 14.54 5.56
C VAL A 46 9.07 15.71 6.14
N VAL A 47 8.62 16.62 5.27
CA VAL A 47 7.72 17.73 5.61
C VAL A 47 6.27 17.30 5.34
N PRO A 48 5.42 17.12 6.37
CA PRO A 48 4.11 16.48 6.19
C PRO A 48 3.17 17.16 5.18
N GLU A 49 3.19 18.49 5.11
CA GLU A 49 2.35 19.24 4.16
C GLU A 49 2.80 19.07 2.70
N ILE A 50 4.12 19.05 2.45
CA ILE A 50 4.68 18.81 1.11
C ILE A 50 4.29 17.40 0.66
N ALA A 51 4.43 16.42 1.56
CA ALA A 51 4.10 15.04 1.24
C ALA A 51 2.62 14.84 0.92
N ALA A 52 1.74 15.39 1.76
CA ALA A 52 0.31 15.32 1.54
C ALA A 52 -0.11 15.92 0.18
N ARG A 53 0.44 17.08 -0.21
CA ARG A 53 0.14 17.70 -1.52
C ARG A 53 0.62 16.84 -2.67
N ALA A 54 1.85 16.34 -2.61
CA ALA A 54 2.39 15.50 -3.67
C ALA A 54 1.55 14.24 -3.88
N HIS A 55 1.04 13.60 -2.82
CA HIS A 55 0.09 12.49 -2.96
C HIS A 55 -1.16 12.89 -3.74
N VAL A 56 -1.78 14.03 -3.40
CA VAL A 56 -3.00 14.52 -4.09
C VAL A 56 -2.76 14.73 -5.58
N GLU A 57 -1.61 15.28 -5.94
CA GLU A 57 -1.26 15.64 -7.32
C GLU A 57 -1.06 14.42 -8.23
N VAL A 58 -0.62 13.29 -7.67
CA VAL A 58 -0.17 12.14 -8.47
C VAL A 58 -1.01 10.87 -8.28
N MET A 59 -1.86 10.79 -7.25
CA MET A 59 -2.54 9.53 -6.91
C MET A 59 -3.41 8.97 -8.05
N ASP A 60 -4.19 9.81 -8.74
CA ASP A 60 -5.05 9.34 -9.83
C ASP A 60 -4.23 8.84 -11.03
N LEU A 61 -3.10 9.49 -11.32
CA LEU A 61 -2.15 9.08 -12.34
C LEU A 61 -1.51 7.73 -11.99
N LEU A 62 -1.09 7.54 -10.73
CA LEU A 62 -0.51 6.28 -10.29
C LEU A 62 -1.51 5.13 -10.36
N VAL A 63 -2.77 5.34 -9.96
CA VAL A 63 -3.82 4.31 -10.10
C VAL A 63 -4.02 3.93 -11.56
N LYS A 64 -4.10 4.92 -12.46
CA LYS A 64 -4.23 4.67 -13.91
C LYS A 64 -3.05 3.87 -14.45
N ARG A 65 -1.82 4.24 -14.06
CA ARG A 65 -0.59 3.51 -14.45
C ARG A 65 -0.61 2.08 -13.92
N ALA A 66 -0.94 1.87 -12.65
CA ALA A 66 -0.97 0.54 -12.05
C ALA A 66 -1.97 -0.38 -12.75
N LEU A 67 -3.17 0.11 -13.09
CA LEU A 67 -4.16 -0.64 -13.86
C LEU A 67 -3.66 -0.95 -15.29
N ALA A 68 -3.06 0.04 -15.96
CA ALA A 68 -2.52 -0.13 -17.31
C ALA A 68 -1.34 -1.13 -17.35
N SER A 69 -0.37 -1.00 -16.44
CA SER A 69 0.77 -1.90 -16.29
C SER A 69 0.34 -3.33 -15.97
N ALA A 70 -0.74 -3.50 -15.20
CA ALA A 70 -1.33 -4.80 -14.92
C ALA A 70 -2.18 -5.36 -16.07
N GLY A 71 -2.49 -4.56 -17.09
CA GLY A 71 -3.32 -4.95 -18.22
C GLY A 71 -4.77 -5.24 -17.85
N VAL A 72 -5.31 -4.58 -16.82
CA VAL A 72 -6.68 -4.81 -16.32
C VAL A 72 -7.47 -3.51 -16.22
N ALA A 73 -8.77 -3.59 -16.46
CA ALA A 73 -9.69 -2.49 -16.19
C ALA A 73 -10.08 -2.44 -14.70
N LEU A 74 -10.48 -1.25 -14.22
CA LEU A 74 -11.02 -1.09 -12.86
C LEU A 74 -12.23 -2.00 -12.59
N THR A 75 -13.02 -2.31 -13.62
CA THR A 75 -14.17 -3.22 -13.53
C THR A 75 -13.78 -4.66 -13.21
N GLU A 76 -12.56 -5.07 -13.54
CA GLU A 76 -11.98 -6.40 -13.28
C GLU A 76 -11.30 -6.50 -11.91
N ILE A 77 -11.25 -5.40 -11.15
CA ILE A 77 -10.78 -5.41 -9.76
C ILE A 77 -11.89 -5.96 -8.86
N ASP A 78 -11.54 -6.85 -7.93
CA ASP A 78 -12.47 -7.48 -7.01
C ASP A 78 -12.63 -6.69 -5.71
N ALA A 79 -11.58 -6.02 -5.24
CA ALA A 79 -11.62 -5.11 -4.08
C ALA A 79 -10.52 -4.05 -4.15
N ILE A 80 -10.70 -2.97 -3.40
CA ILE A 80 -9.75 -1.86 -3.31
C ILE A 80 -9.26 -1.75 -1.87
N ALA A 81 -7.95 -1.76 -1.68
CA ALA A 81 -7.28 -1.66 -0.39
C ALA A 81 -6.50 -0.36 -0.29
N ALA A 82 -6.44 0.22 0.91
CA ALA A 82 -5.54 1.33 1.20
C ALA A 82 -4.99 1.24 2.61
N ALA A 83 -3.74 1.70 2.78
CA ALA A 83 -3.15 1.88 4.08
C ALA A 83 -3.97 2.87 4.92
N ALA A 84 -4.43 2.41 6.09
CA ALA A 84 -5.23 3.18 7.05
C ALA A 84 -4.38 3.72 8.22
N GLY A 85 -3.07 3.49 8.15
CA GLY A 85 -2.09 3.87 9.17
C GLY A 85 -1.32 2.67 9.74
N PRO A 86 -0.37 2.91 10.64
CA PRO A 86 0.10 4.23 11.08
C PRO A 86 0.78 5.01 9.94
N GLY A 87 0.86 6.33 10.07
CA GLY A 87 1.43 7.21 9.05
C GLY A 87 1.12 8.69 9.30
N LEU A 88 1.65 9.56 8.43
CA LEU A 88 1.35 10.98 8.43
C LEU A 88 -0.11 11.20 8.03
N ILE A 89 -0.89 11.83 8.91
CA ILE A 89 -2.36 11.93 8.77
C ILE A 89 -2.79 12.54 7.43
N GLY A 90 -2.04 13.53 6.91
CA GLY A 90 -2.31 14.15 5.62
C GLY A 90 -2.27 13.12 4.49
N GLY A 91 -1.16 12.38 4.37
CA GLY A 91 -1.00 11.35 3.34
C GLY A 91 -1.96 10.19 3.50
N VAL A 92 -2.17 9.69 4.72
CA VAL A 92 -3.14 8.61 5.01
C VAL A 92 -4.55 9.00 4.54
N MET A 93 -4.96 10.25 4.78
CA MET A 93 -6.27 10.73 4.33
C MET A 93 -6.39 10.78 2.81
N VAL A 94 -5.33 11.13 2.08
CA VAL A 94 -5.35 11.09 0.60
C VAL A 94 -5.62 9.67 0.10
N GLY A 95 -4.81 8.69 0.51
CA GLY A 95 -4.98 7.30 0.07
C GLY A 95 -6.34 6.72 0.44
N LEU A 96 -6.80 6.92 1.68
CA LEU A 96 -8.11 6.45 2.14
C LEU A 96 -9.26 7.09 1.37
N THR A 97 -9.23 8.39 1.13
CA THR A 97 -10.31 9.09 0.41
C THR A 97 -10.36 8.66 -1.05
N THR A 98 -9.21 8.57 -1.74
CA THR A 98 -9.13 8.06 -3.10
C THR A 98 -9.66 6.63 -3.21
N ALA A 99 -9.18 5.71 -2.35
CA ALA A 99 -9.58 4.32 -2.38
C ALA A 99 -11.07 4.12 -2.10
N LYS A 100 -11.63 4.83 -1.11
CA LYS A 100 -13.06 4.80 -0.80
C LYS A 100 -13.90 5.35 -1.95
N ALA A 101 -13.46 6.43 -2.60
CA ALA A 101 -14.17 6.99 -3.75
C ALA A 101 -14.20 6.01 -4.93
N LEU A 102 -13.06 5.37 -5.26
CA LEU A 102 -12.99 4.34 -6.29
C LEU A 102 -13.88 3.15 -5.95
N ALA A 103 -13.85 2.68 -4.70
CA ALA A 103 -14.63 1.53 -4.25
C ALA A 103 -16.13 1.82 -4.35
N LEU A 104 -16.54 3.03 -3.93
CA LEU A 104 -17.92 3.49 -4.00
C LEU A 104 -18.42 3.54 -5.45
N VAL A 105 -17.67 4.16 -6.36
CA VAL A 105 -18.07 4.33 -7.77
C VAL A 105 -18.05 2.99 -8.51
N ALA A 106 -17.03 2.16 -8.28
CA ALA A 106 -16.90 0.85 -8.91
C ALA A 106 -17.80 -0.23 -8.26
N LYS A 107 -18.48 0.09 -7.16
CA LYS A 107 -19.26 -0.84 -6.33
C LYS A 107 -18.46 -2.06 -5.90
N LYS A 108 -17.23 -1.83 -5.45
CA LYS A 108 -16.30 -2.86 -4.96
C LYS A 108 -16.14 -2.75 -3.44
N PRO A 109 -15.85 -3.85 -2.74
CA PRO A 109 -15.43 -3.80 -1.34
C PRO A 109 -14.19 -2.91 -1.15
N PHE A 110 -14.17 -2.21 -0.03
CA PHE A 110 -13.03 -1.44 0.45
C PHE A 110 -12.38 -2.16 1.64
N LEU A 111 -11.04 -2.23 1.65
CA LEU A 111 -10.23 -2.85 2.69
C LEU A 111 -9.30 -1.81 3.32
N ALA A 112 -9.46 -1.56 4.61
CA ALA A 112 -8.52 -0.74 5.38
C ALA A 112 -7.37 -1.63 5.87
N VAL A 113 -6.14 -1.28 5.52
CA VAL A 113 -4.95 -2.11 5.80
C VAL A 113 -4.05 -1.41 6.81
N ASN A 114 -3.54 -2.14 7.80
CA ASN A 114 -2.50 -1.63 8.67
C ASN A 114 -1.15 -1.67 7.92
N HIS A 115 -0.45 -0.54 7.86
CA HIS A 115 0.81 -0.39 7.14
C HIS A 115 1.92 -1.32 7.67
N LEU A 116 2.00 -1.51 8.99
CA LEU A 116 2.99 -2.40 9.60
C LEU A 116 2.65 -3.87 9.36
N GLU A 117 1.37 -4.22 9.35
CA GLU A 117 0.92 -5.55 8.93
C GLU A 117 1.27 -5.82 7.46
N ALA A 118 1.08 -4.85 6.56
CA ALA A 118 1.47 -4.97 5.17
C ALA A 118 2.98 -5.23 5.03
N HIS A 119 3.81 -4.51 5.78
CA HIS A 119 5.25 -4.80 5.87
C HIS A 119 5.50 -6.23 6.36
N ALA A 120 4.83 -6.65 7.42
CA ALA A 120 5.01 -7.96 8.00
C ALA A 120 4.63 -9.10 7.05
N LEU A 121 3.60 -8.92 6.21
CA LEU A 121 3.13 -9.92 5.26
C LEU A 121 3.88 -9.93 3.92
N SER A 122 4.65 -8.88 3.62
CA SER A 122 5.38 -8.78 2.34
C SER A 122 6.36 -9.94 2.07
N PRO A 123 7.14 -10.48 3.04
CA PRO A 123 8.02 -11.63 2.80
C PRO A 123 7.27 -12.90 2.39
N ARG A 124 6.00 -13.02 2.79
CA ARG A 124 5.15 -14.14 2.35
C ARG A 124 4.73 -14.00 0.89
N LEU A 125 4.51 -12.77 0.44
CA LEU A 125 4.13 -12.48 -0.94
C LEU A 125 5.30 -12.69 -1.90
N THR A 126 6.51 -12.26 -1.53
CA THR A 126 7.70 -12.31 -2.38
C THR A 126 8.43 -13.63 -2.31
N ASP A 127 8.68 -14.13 -1.10
CA ASP A 127 9.59 -15.26 -0.85
C ASP A 127 8.86 -16.51 -0.34
N GLY A 128 7.54 -16.44 -0.16
CA GLY A 128 6.73 -17.59 0.26
C GLY A 128 7.00 -18.04 1.69
N VAL A 129 7.51 -17.16 2.55
CA VAL A 129 7.80 -17.48 3.95
C VAL A 129 6.55 -18.01 4.65
N ALA A 130 6.68 -19.17 5.28
CA ALA A 130 5.60 -19.78 6.06
C ALA A 130 5.57 -19.20 7.47
N PHE A 131 4.37 -19.05 8.04
CA PHE A 131 4.25 -18.77 9.47
C PHE A 131 4.66 -19.99 10.32
N PRO A 132 5.13 -19.80 11.57
CA PRO A 132 5.54 -18.50 12.14
C PRO A 132 6.96 -18.11 11.69
N TYR A 133 7.27 -16.82 11.71
CA TYR A 133 8.65 -16.32 11.52
C TYR A 133 8.94 -15.10 12.40
N LEU A 134 10.23 -14.86 12.64
CA LEU A 134 10.71 -13.66 13.30
C LEU A 134 10.92 -12.56 12.24
N LEU A 135 10.42 -11.37 12.53
CA LEU A 135 10.54 -10.19 11.68
C LEU A 135 11.30 -9.09 12.43
N LEU A 136 12.37 -8.58 11.81
CA LEU A 136 12.94 -7.28 12.14
C LEU A 136 12.33 -6.24 11.19
N LEU A 137 11.40 -5.43 11.68
CA LEU A 137 10.82 -4.32 10.94
C LEU A 137 11.64 -3.06 11.26
N ALA A 138 12.48 -2.64 10.33
CA ALA A 138 13.33 -1.46 10.45
C ALA A 138 13.06 -0.49 9.28
N SER A 139 12.33 0.58 9.55
CA SER A 139 12.02 1.68 8.62
C SER A 139 12.38 3.03 9.24
N GLY A 140 12.18 4.13 8.50
CA GLY A 140 12.44 5.47 9.03
C GLY A 140 11.63 5.82 10.29
N GLY A 141 10.41 5.27 10.42
CA GLY A 141 9.51 5.53 11.54
C GLY A 141 9.41 4.41 12.57
N HIS A 142 9.98 3.23 12.29
CA HIS A 142 9.72 2.03 13.09
C HIS A 142 10.96 1.15 13.24
N THR A 143 11.18 0.64 14.44
CA THR A 143 12.18 -0.40 14.72
C THR A 143 11.56 -1.38 15.69
N GLN A 144 11.14 -2.54 15.20
CA GLN A 144 10.40 -3.54 15.95
C GLN A 144 10.94 -4.94 15.67
N LEU A 145 10.97 -5.77 16.70
CA LEU A 145 11.21 -7.21 16.56
C LEU A 145 9.90 -7.91 16.90
N LEU A 146 9.34 -8.64 15.93
CA LEU A 146 8.00 -9.22 16.00
C LEU A 146 8.05 -10.72 15.70
N VAL A 147 7.23 -11.51 16.40
CA VAL A 147 6.92 -12.88 15.99
C VAL A 147 5.63 -12.84 15.18
N VAL A 148 5.73 -13.11 13.89
CA VAL A 148 4.58 -13.16 12.98
C VAL A 148 4.02 -14.57 12.97
N LYS A 149 2.86 -14.78 13.60
CA LYS A 149 2.21 -16.10 13.72
C LYS A 149 1.09 -16.31 12.70
N GLY A 150 0.46 -15.21 12.27
CA GLY A 150 -0.68 -15.22 11.35
C GLY A 150 -1.00 -13.82 10.86
N VAL A 151 -2.02 -13.72 10.01
CA VAL A 151 -2.70 -12.43 9.75
C VAL A 151 -3.44 -12.06 11.04
N ASP A 152 -3.38 -10.79 11.46
CA ASP A 152 -3.91 -10.31 12.74
C ASP A 152 -3.34 -11.02 14.01
N ASP A 153 -2.22 -11.76 13.92
CA ASP A 153 -1.58 -12.43 15.07
C ASP A 153 -0.06 -12.18 15.11
N TYR A 154 0.30 -11.18 15.91
CA TYR A 154 1.65 -10.66 16.09
C TYR A 154 1.99 -10.57 17.58
N LEU A 155 3.19 -11.01 17.97
CA LEU A 155 3.74 -10.87 19.33
C LEU A 155 4.97 -9.96 19.34
#